data_AF-A0A962VHF2-F1
#
_entry.id   AF-A0A962VHF2-F1
#
_cell.length_a   1.000
_cell.length_b   1.000
_cell.length_c   1.000
_cell.angle_alpha   90.00
_cell.angle_beta   90.00
_cell.angle_gamma   90.00
#
_symmetry.space_group_name_H-M   'P 1'
#
loop_
_entity.id
_entity.type
_entity.pdbx_description
1 polymer ?
#
loop_
_entity_poly.entity_id
_entity_poly.type
_entity_poly.pdbx_seq_one_letter_code
_entity_poly.pdbx_strand_id
1 'polypeptide(L)' 'MSDLRELYQEVILDHNKRPRNFRVLNPASHEARGHNPLCGDRITVYLTVVDDIIQDIAF' A
#
# COMPACT_ATOMS: atom_id res chain seq x y z
N MET A 1 2.25 -6.26 -28.05
CA MET A 1 1.18 -6.44 -27.03
C MET A 1 1.58 -7.40 -25.90
N SER A 2 2.62 -8.24 -26.05
CA SER A 2 3.16 -9.10 -24.98
C SER A 2 4.02 -8.32 -23.96
N ASP A 3 4.87 -7.43 -24.46
CA ASP A 3 5.85 -6.66 -23.67
C ASP A 3 5.22 -5.87 -22.51
N LEU A 4 4.09 -5.18 -22.77
CA LEU A 4 3.39 -4.45 -21.72
C LEU A 4 2.84 -5.37 -20.61
N ARG A 5 2.40 -6.59 -20.95
CA ARG A 5 1.90 -7.55 -19.96
C ARG A 5 3.03 -8.11 -19.10
N GLU A 6 4.18 -8.38 -19.72
CA GLU A 6 5.39 -8.83 -19.03
C GLU A 6 5.87 -7.76 -18.05
N LEU A 7 5.94 -6.49 -18.49
CA LEU A 7 6.27 -5.36 -17.62
C LEU A 7 5.31 -5.25 -16.42
N TYR A 8 4.00 -5.36 -16.64
CA TYR A 8 3.04 -5.31 -15.53
C TYR A 8 3.23 -6.46 -14.54
N GLN A 9 3.49 -7.67 -15.03
CA GLN A 9 3.71 -8.82 -14.17
C GLN A 9 4.98 -8.66 -13.32
N GLU A 10 6.06 -8.16 -13.91
CA GLU A 10 7.29 -7.86 -13.18
C GLU A 10 7.07 -6.83 -12.08
N VAL A 11 6.35 -5.74 -12.36
CA VAL A 11 6.04 -4.70 -11.38
C VAL A 11 5.20 -5.25 -10.22
N ILE A 12 4.19 -6.08 -10.50
CA ILE A 12 3.38 -6.72 -9.46
C ILE A 12 4.24 -7.61 -8.56
N LEU A 13 5.12 -8.43 -9.16
CA LEU A 13 6.01 -9.31 -8.43
C LEU A 13 7.05 -8.54 -7.61
N ASP A 14 7.58 -7.42 -8.11
CA ASP A 14 8.49 -6.55 -7.36
C ASP A 14 7.81 -5.98 -6.11
N HIS A 15 6.63 -5.39 -6.26
CA HIS A 15 5.88 -4.82 -5.14
C HIS A 15 5.45 -5.85 -4.11
N ASN A 16 5.17 -7.09 -4.52
CA ASN A 16 4.89 -8.18 -3.60
C ASN A 16 6.15 -8.60 -2.81
N LYS A 17 7.30 -8.70 -3.46
CA LYS A 17 8.58 -9.10 -2.83
C LYS A 17 9.17 -7.98 -1.97
N ARG A 18 8.99 -6.73 -2.37
CA ARG A 18 9.60 -5.54 -1.77
C ARG A 18 8.53 -4.46 -1.60
N PRO A 19 7.57 -4.67 -0.67
CA PRO A 19 6.48 -3.74 -0.47
C PRO A 19 7.04 -2.39 -0.02
N ARG A 20 6.64 -1.35 -0.73
CA ARG A 20 7.06 0.02 -0.44
C ARG A 20 6.21 0.55 0.72
N ASN A 21 6.80 1.34 1.60
CA ASN A 21 6.13 1.92 2.76
C ASN A 21 5.55 0.91 3.76
N PHE A 22 6.05 -0.32 3.76
CA PHE A 22 5.58 -1.40 4.64
C PHE A 22 6.09 -1.23 6.07
N ARG A 23 5.32 -0.50 6.90
CA ARG A 23 5.66 -0.15 8.29
C ARG A 23 4.46 0.46 8.99
N VAL A 24 4.50 0.49 10.31
CA VAL A 24 3.60 1.33 11.11
C VAL A 24 4.09 2.78 11.06
N LEU A 25 3.18 3.72 10.81
CA LEU A 25 3.46 5.14 10.88
C LEU A 25 3.03 5.68 12.25
N ASN A 26 3.96 6.20 13.04
CA ASN A 26 3.69 6.73 14.37
C ASN A 26 4.53 8.00 14.64
N PRO A 27 3.91 9.18 14.87
CA PRO A 27 2.46 9.41 14.87
C PRO A 27 1.88 9.38 13.45
N ALA A 28 0.66 8.84 13.30
CA ALA A 28 -0.16 9.00 12.11
C ALA A 28 -1.33 9.94 12.42
N SER A 29 -1.70 10.78 11.46
CA SER A 29 -2.90 11.62 11.54
C SER A 29 -4.20 10.81 11.36
N HIS A 30 -4.15 9.74 10.56
CA HIS A 30 -5.29 8.88 10.26
C HIS A 30 -4.85 7.41 10.18
N GLU A 31 -5.73 6.50 10.60
CA GLU A 31 -5.59 5.05 10.47
C GLU A 31 -6.91 4.44 9.99
N ALA A 32 -6.85 3.51 9.04
CA ALA A 32 -8.01 2.74 8.59
C ALA A 32 -7.64 1.27 8.42
N ARG A 33 -8.59 0.36 8.72
CA ARG A 33 -8.42 -1.09 8.59
C ARG A 33 -9.42 -1.66 7.58
N GLY A 34 -8.92 -2.45 6.64
CA GLY A 34 -9.71 -3.15 5.63
C GLY A 34 -9.58 -4.67 5.78
N HIS A 35 -10.66 -5.38 5.49
CA HIS A 35 -10.70 -6.83 5.49
C HIS A 35 -11.52 -7.34 4.31
N ASN A 36 -10.91 -8.19 3.48
CA ASN A 36 -11.56 -8.88 2.37
C ASN A 36 -11.84 -10.35 2.79
N PRO A 37 -13.04 -10.70 3.27
CA PRO A 37 -13.32 -12.03 3.82
C PRO A 37 -13.32 -13.15 2.76
N LEU A 38 -13.44 -12.82 1.47
CA LEU A 38 -13.45 -13.83 0.41
C LEU A 38 -12.05 -14.43 0.19
N CYS A 39 -11.01 -13.62 0.36
CA CYS A 39 -9.62 -14.03 0.16
C CYS A 39 -8.82 -14.10 1.47
N GLY A 40 -9.36 -13.53 2.55
CA GLY A 40 -8.70 -13.43 3.85
C GLY A 40 -7.72 -12.26 3.98
N ASP A 41 -7.67 -11.36 2.99
CA ASP A 41 -6.73 -10.24 3.00
C ASP A 41 -7.08 -9.24 4.11
N ARG A 42 -6.05 -8.77 4.81
CA ARG A 42 -6.16 -7.73 5.82
C ARG A 42 -5.15 -6.65 5.51
N ILE A 43 -5.59 -5.40 5.54
CA ILE A 43 -4.73 -4.23 5.34
C ILE A 43 -5.01 -3.19 6.42
N THR A 44 -3.97 -2.55 6.90
CA THR A 44 -4.09 -1.33 7.71
C THR A 44 -3.37 -0.24 6.96
N VAL A 45 -3.99 0.94 6.80
CA VAL A 45 -3.39 2.08 6.11
C VAL A 45 -3.24 3.21 7.11
N TYR A 46 -2.07 3.83 7.12
CA TYR A 46 -1.75 4.98 7.94
C TYR A 46 -1.44 6.18 7.05
N LEU A 47 -1.89 7.38 7.45
CA LEU A 47 -1.60 8.63 6.75
C LEU A 47 -1.11 9.71 7.71
N THR A 48 -0.18 10.54 7.22
CA THR A 48 0.11 11.87 7.77
C THR A 48 -0.37 12.91 6.77
N VAL A 49 -1.41 13.66 7.14
CA VAL A 49 -2.02 14.71 6.33
C VAL A 49 -1.82 16.05 7.01
N VAL A 50 -1.28 17.03 6.28
CA VAL A 50 -1.07 18.41 6.73
C VAL A 50 -1.57 19.33 5.64
N ASP A 51 -2.46 20.27 5.97
CA ASP A 51 -3.07 21.21 5.02
C ASP A 51 -3.63 20.53 3.76
N ASP A 52 -4.38 19.44 3.96
CA ASP A 52 -4.97 18.58 2.91
C ASP A 52 -3.95 17.87 1.98
N ILE A 53 -2.66 17.85 2.35
CA ILE A 53 -1.60 17.14 1.61
C ILE A 53 -1.14 15.90 2.37
N ILE A 54 -1.10 14.75 1.70
CA ILE A 54 -0.50 13.51 2.23
C ILE A 54 1.03 13.67 2.22
N GLN A 55 1.61 13.87 3.39
CA GLN A 55 3.06 13.95 3.59
C GLN A 55 3.70 12.56 3.71
N ASP A 56 2.97 11.59 4.27
CA ASP A 56 3.43 10.21 4.40
C ASP A 56 2.25 9.23 4.38
N ILE A 57 2.49 8.04 3.84
CA ILE A 57 1.55 6.91 3.78
C ILE A 57 2.29 5.62 4.09
N ALA A 58 1.65 4.72 4.83
CA ALA A 58 2.19 3.42 5.18
C ALA A 58 1.10 2.34 5.23
N PHE A 59 1.48 1.08 5.10
CA PHE A 59 0.61 -0.07 5.32
C PHE A 59 1.35 -1.26 5.93
#